data_AF-A0A3D1U3L9-F1
#
_entry.id   AF-A0A3D1U3L9-F1
#
_cell.length_a   1.000
_cell.length_b   1.000
_cell.length_c   1.000
_cell.angle_alpha   90.00
_cell.angle_beta   90.00
_cell.angle_gamma   90.00
#
_symmetry.space_group_name_H-M   'P 1'
#
loop_
_entity.id
_entity.type
_entity.pdbx_description
1 polymer ?
#
loop_
_entity_poly.entity_id
_entity_poly.type
_entity_poly.pdbx_seq_one_letter_code
_entity_poly.pdbx_strand_id
1 'polypeptide(L)' 'LEILANDVRCTHGATLGQVDREQLFYAMTRGLTRADAERLIVRGFFQDVLDRIELEPVREALAAALEARIPQS' A
#
# COMPACT_ATOMS: atom_id res chain seq x y z
N LEU A 1 -7.58 26.60 10.81
CA LEU A 1 -8.37 26.25 12.01
C LEU A 1 -7.61 26.85 13.19
N GLU A 2 -8.17 27.85 13.89
CA GLU A 2 -7.60 28.28 15.17
C GLU A 2 -7.90 27.19 16.20
N ILE A 3 -6.87 26.64 16.85
CA ILE A 3 -7.00 25.54 17.81
C ILE A 3 -6.53 26.04 19.18
N LEU A 4 -7.50 26.28 20.05
CA LEU A 4 -7.32 26.32 21.50
C LEU A 4 -7.62 24.92 22.06
N ALA A 5 -6.64 24.02 21.99
CA ALA A 5 -6.69 22.76 22.73
C ALA A 5 -5.26 22.30 23.02
N ASN A 6 -4.99 22.17 24.32
CA ASN A 6 -3.75 21.75 24.92
C ASN A 6 -3.28 20.39 24.39
N ASP A 7 -2.01 20.33 24.03
CA ASP A 7 -1.14 19.15 24.09
C ASP A 7 -1.59 17.88 23.34
N VAL A 8 -1.97 18.03 22.06
CA VAL A 8 -2.01 16.91 21.11
C VAL A 8 -0.76 16.90 20.24
N ARG A 9 0.14 15.93 20.44
CA ARG A 9 1.18 15.61 19.45
C ARG A 9 0.53 14.89 18.27
N CYS A 10 0.10 15.65 17.29
CA CYS A 10 -0.34 15.13 16.00
C CYS A 10 0.88 14.99 15.08
N THR A 11 1.55 13.82 15.09
CA THR A 11 2.55 13.49 14.06
C THR A 11 1.84 13.22 12.74
N HIS A 12 1.91 14.18 11.81
CA HIS A 12 1.54 13.95 10.40
C HIS A 12 2.79 13.48 9.67
N GLY A 13 3.00 12.17 9.61
CA GLY A 13 4.01 11.56 8.75
C GLY A 13 3.39 11.24 7.39
N ALA A 14 3.68 12.03 6.37
CA ALA A 14 3.39 11.66 4.99
C ALA A 14 4.68 11.15 4.35
N THR A 15 4.79 9.83 4.18
CA THR A 15 5.92 9.22 3.46
C THR A 15 5.54 9.10 1.98
N LEU A 16 6.20 9.87 1.11
CA LEU A 16 6.18 9.67 -0.33
C LEU A 16 7.36 8.78 -0.69
N GLY A 17 7.09 7.56 -1.13
CA GLY A 17 8.13 6.60 -1.52
C GLY A 17 7.77 5.92 -2.83
N GLN A 18 8.74 5.83 -3.75
CA GLN A 18 8.68 4.88 -4.84
C GLN A 18 8.79 3.45 -4.26
N VAL A 19 8.41 2.43 -5.03
CA VAL A 19 8.62 1.02 -4.66
C VAL A 19 10.08 0.82 -4.26
N ASP A 20 10.31 0.19 -3.11
CA ASP A 20 11.66 -0.05 -2.59
C ASP A 20 12.48 -0.86 -3.60
N ARG A 21 13.61 -0.28 -4.02
CA ARG A 21 14.45 -0.87 -5.08
C ARG A 21 15.15 -2.15 -4.63
N GLU A 22 15.46 -2.29 -3.35
CA GLU A 22 16.07 -3.50 -2.80
C GLU A 22 15.04 -4.64 -2.74
N GLN A 23 13.82 -4.35 -2.28
CA GLN A 23 12.72 -5.32 -2.30
C GLN A 23 12.39 -5.76 -3.73
N LEU A 24 12.35 -4.80 -4.67
CA LEU A 24 12.11 -5.08 -6.08
C LEU A 24 13.21 -5.96 -6.67
N PHE A 25 14.48 -5.62 -6.45
CA PHE A 25 15.62 -6.41 -6.90
C PHE A 25 15.58 -7.82 -6.31
N TYR A 26 15.35 -7.94 -5.00
CA TYR A 26 15.26 -9.23 -4.33
C TYR A 26 14.17 -10.12 -4.93
N ALA A 27 12.96 -9.59 -5.10
CA ALA A 27 11.83 -10.29 -5.73
C ALA A 27 12.17 -10.73 -7.16
N MET A 28 12.83 -9.87 -7.94
CA MET A 28 13.28 -10.22 -9.30
C MET A 28 14.35 -11.31 -9.32
N THR A 29 15.29 -11.34 -8.36
CA THR A 29 16.29 -12.43 -8.27
C THR A 29 15.65 -13.79 -7.96
N ARG A 30 14.43 -13.80 -7.42
CA ARG A 30 13.63 -15.01 -7.19
C ARG A 30 12.81 -15.44 -8.40
N GLY A 31 12.99 -14.78 -9.55
CA GLY A 31 12.35 -15.13 -10.82
C GLY A 31 11.06 -14.36 -11.12
N LEU A 32 10.70 -13.36 -10.31
CA LEU A 32 9.56 -12.50 -10.63
C LEU A 32 9.93 -11.49 -11.71
N THR A 33 9.00 -11.22 -12.62
CA THR A 33 9.17 -10.06 -13.51
C THR A 33 9.13 -8.77 -12.69
N ARG A 34 9.67 -7.69 -13.24
CA ARG A 34 9.61 -6.38 -12.58
C ARG A 34 8.16 -5.99 -12.27
N ALA A 35 7.24 -6.24 -13.20
CA ALA A 35 5.82 -5.95 -13.03
C ALA A 35 5.18 -6.79 -11.91
N ASP A 36 5.46 -8.09 -11.86
CA ASP A 36 4.94 -8.96 -10.80
C ASP A 36 5.50 -8.59 -9.42
N ALA A 37 6.78 -8.23 -9.35
CA ALA A 37 7.43 -7.80 -8.13
C ALA A 37 6.86 -6.46 -7.63
N GLU A 38 6.66 -5.47 -8.50
CA GLU A 38 5.99 -4.21 -8.14
C GLU A 38 4.57 -4.46 -7.61
N ARG A 39 3.80 -5.30 -8.31
CA ARG A 39 2.43 -5.65 -7.91
C ARG A 39 2.41 -6.36 -6.56
N LEU A 40 3.33 -7.29 -6.32
CA LEU A 40 3.44 -8.00 -5.04
C LEU A 40 3.70 -7.03 -3.89
N ILE A 41 4.65 -6.11 -4.06
CA ILE A 41 5.03 -5.13 -3.03
C ILE A 41 3.86 -4.18 -2.75
N VAL A 42 3.22 -3.64 -3.79
CA VAL A 42 2.08 -2.73 -3.65
C VAL A 42 0.89 -3.42 -2.98
N ARG A 43 0.57 -4.66 -3.38
CA ARG A 43 -0.48 -5.46 -2.72
C ARG A 43 -0.19 -5.63 -1.24
N GLY A 44 1.03 -6.09 -0.91
CA GLY A 44 1.47 -6.32 0.46
C GLY A 44 1.37 -5.06 1.33
N PHE A 45 1.70 -3.90 0.77
CA PHE A 45 1.56 -2.61 1.46
C PHE A 45 0.11 -2.29 1.88
N PHE A 46 -0.88 -2.65 1.07
CA PHE A 46 -2.29 -2.39 1.38
C PHE A 46 -2.98 -3.52 2.14
N GLN A 47 -2.38 -4.72 2.26
CA GLN A 47 -3.01 -5.86 2.96
C GLN A 47 -3.39 -5.51 4.40
N ASP A 48 -2.48 -4.90 5.17
CA ASP A 48 -2.76 -4.51 6.55
C ASP A 48 -3.96 -3.57 6.70
N VAL A 49 -4.25 -2.74 5.68
CA VAL A 49 -5.41 -1.85 5.68
C VAL A 49 -6.68 -2.62 5.31
N LEU A 50 -6.59 -3.50 4.30
CA LEU A 50 -7.72 -4.32 3.85
C LEU A 50 -8.16 -5.33 4.93
N ASP A 51 -7.22 -5.89 5.68
CA ASP A 51 -7.52 -6.88 6.74
C ASP A 51 -8.34 -6.29 7.89
N ARG A 52 -8.25 -4.96 8.10
CA ARG A 52 -9.02 -4.25 9.13
C ARG A 52 -10.48 -4.01 8.75
N ILE A 53 -10.87 -4.32 7.51
CA ILE A 53 -12.24 -4.12 7.02
C ILE A 53 -13.07 -5.35 7.34
N GLU A 54 -13.94 -5.31 8.34
CA GLU A 54 -14.70 -6.52 8.75
C GLU A 54 -15.72 -6.98 7.71
N LEU A 55 -16.26 -6.05 6.91
CA LEU A 55 -17.30 -6.33 5.93
C LEU A 55 -16.70 -6.85 4.62
N GLU A 56 -16.81 -8.17 4.41
CA GLU A 56 -16.20 -8.87 3.26
C GLU A 56 -16.51 -8.24 1.89
N PRO A 57 -17.78 -7.91 1.56
CA PRO A 57 -18.07 -7.28 0.27
C PRO A 57 -17.34 -5.95 0.03
N VAL A 58 -17.05 -5.20 1.10
CA VAL A 58 -16.31 -3.93 1.02
C VAL A 58 -14.82 -4.20 0.83
N ARG A 59 -14.27 -5.18 1.55
CA ARG A 59 -12.89 -5.62 1.38
C ARG A 59 -12.62 -6.05 -0.05
N GLU A 60 -13.48 -6.90 -0.61
CA GLU A 60 -13.37 -7.39 -1.98
C GLU A 60 -13.47 -6.26 -3.01
N ALA A 61 -14.43 -5.36 -2.85
CA ALA A 61 -14.60 -4.22 -3.75
C ALA A 61 -13.35 -3.31 -3.76
N LEU A 62 -12.76 -3.06 -2.59
CA LEU A 62 -11.54 -2.25 -2.47
C LEU A 62 -10.32 -2.98 -3.02
N ALA A 63 -10.18 -4.28 -2.76
CA ALA A 63 -9.12 -5.10 -3.34
C ALA A 63 -9.19 -5.08 -4.88
N ALA A 64 -10.38 -5.24 -5.47
CA ALA A 64 -10.57 -5.15 -6.91
C ALA A 64 -10.25 -3.75 -7.47
N ALA A 65 -10.64 -2.69 -6.76
CA ALA A 65 -10.34 -1.31 -7.14
C ALA A 65 -8.84 -1.00 -7.08
N LEU A 66 -8.12 -1.57 -6.11
CA LEU A 66 -6.66 -1.48 -6.01
C LEU A 66 -6.01 -2.19 -7.19
N GLU A 67 -6.43 -3.41 -7.50
CA GLU A 67 -5.91 -4.18 -8.65
C GLU A 67 -6.09 -3.45 -9.98
N ALA A 68 -7.24 -2.82 -10.19
CA ALA A 68 -7.50 -2.06 -11.40
C ALA A 68 -6.60 -0.82 -11.54
N ARG A 69 -5.98 -0.35 -10.45
CA ARG A 69 -5.12 0.84 -10.42
C ARG A 69 -3.63 0.50 -10.51
N ILE A 70 -3.23 -0.75 -10.26
CA ILE A 70 -1.85 -1.19 -10.41
C ILE A 70 -1.56 -1.39 -11.91
N PRO A 71 -0.54 -0.72 -12.49
CA PRO A 71 -0.23 -0.83 -13.91
C PRO A 71 0.04 -2.27 -14.35
N GLN A 72 -0.59 -2.69 -15.46
CA GLN A 72 -0.26 -3.93 -16.16
C GLN A 72 0.81 -3.60 -17.21
N SER A 73 2.08 -3.71 -16.85
CA SER A 73 3.20 -3.51 -17.80
C SER A 73 3.51 -4.81 -18.52
#